data_AF-A0AA88ME11-F1
#
_entry.id   AF-A0AA88ME11-F1
#
_cell.length_a   1.000
_cell.length_b   1.000
_cell.length_c   1.000
_cell.angle_alpha   90.00
_cell.angle_beta   90.00
_cell.angle_gamma   90.00
#
_symmetry.space_group_name_H-M   'P 1'
#
loop_
_entity.id
_entity.type
_entity.pdbx_description
1 polymer ?
#
loop_
_entity_poly.entity_id
_entity_poly.type
_entity_poly.pdbx_seq_one_letter_code
_entity_poly.pdbx_strand_id
1 'polypeptide(L)'
;MVTFFGLTASATLCVPGSVILDKIPWVAPEVLEVPDNLTLECDKWSFGATVWEIFNNGHTPLRSWDLERKRQFYENFQQLPPSQWTELADLISQCMEYQAAFRPSCRSIIRQLNSLITSDYVILHATEPVTQSPVWRALSPTQPDQTLFEEDICVTSLL
;
A
#
# COMPACT_ATOMS: atom_id res chain seq x y z
N MET A 1 11.13 4.18 0.17
CA MET A 1 10.77 5.12 1.28
C MET A 1 9.29 4.95 1.57
N VAL A 2 8.90 3.83 2.19
CA VAL A 2 7.56 3.66 2.78
C VAL A 2 7.83 3.14 4.18
N THR A 3 7.63 4.00 5.17
CA THR A 3 8.10 3.78 6.54
C THR A 3 7.16 2.80 7.26
N PHE A 4 7.26 1.52 6.94
CA PHE A 4 6.65 0.43 7.72
C PHE A 4 7.63 -0.23 8.70
N PHE A 5 8.86 0.30 8.81
CA PHE A 5 9.82 -0.12 9.84
C PHE A 5 9.45 0.52 11.18
N GLY A 6 8.55 -0.13 11.90
CA GLY A 6 8.23 0.22 13.27
C GLY A 6 7.41 -0.81 14.04
N LEU A 7 6.91 -1.87 13.37
CA LEU A 7 6.07 -2.89 14.02
C LEU A 7 6.71 -4.29 14.06
N THR A 8 7.98 -4.46 13.69
CA THR A 8 8.66 -5.75 13.83
C THR A 8 9.49 -5.84 15.10
N ALA A 9 8.88 -6.52 16.09
CA ALA A 9 9.51 -7.48 16.98
C ALA A 9 10.75 -7.03 17.80
N SER A 10 10.54 -6.27 18.87
CA SER A 10 11.24 -6.52 20.14
C SER A 10 10.58 -5.76 21.31
N ALA A 11 9.32 -6.03 21.60
CA ALA A 11 8.78 -5.93 22.96
C ALA A 11 7.32 -6.37 22.95
N THR A 12 7.03 -7.41 23.72
CA THR A 12 5.74 -7.52 24.40
C THR A 12 5.61 -6.31 25.33
N LEU A 13 5.23 -5.17 24.79
CA LEU A 13 4.70 -4.03 25.53
C LEU A 13 3.49 -3.57 24.73
N CYS A 14 2.33 -3.74 25.34
CA CYS A 14 1.07 -3.08 25.00
C CYS A 14 1.36 -1.74 24.32
N VAL A 15 1.31 -1.71 22.98
CA VAL A 15 1.55 -0.48 22.24
C VAL A 15 0.44 0.47 22.71
N PRO A 16 0.77 1.61 23.35
CA PRO A 16 -0.27 2.49 23.84
C PRO A 16 -1.17 2.86 22.66
N GLY A 17 -2.49 2.73 22.81
CA GLY A 17 -3.43 3.03 21.71
C GLY A 17 -3.20 4.41 21.09
N SER A 18 -2.63 5.37 21.84
CA SER A 18 -2.20 6.67 21.36
C SER A 18 -1.11 6.64 20.27
N VAL A 19 -0.20 5.67 20.28
CA VAL A 19 0.85 5.52 19.26
C VAL A 19 0.28 5.02 17.94
N ILE A 20 -0.71 4.12 18.00
CA ILE A 20 -1.38 3.58 16.80
C ILE A 20 -2.35 4.64 16.22
N LEU A 21 -3.07 5.37 17.08
CA LEU A 21 -3.93 6.49 16.68
C LEU A 21 -3.15 7.60 15.95
N ASP A 22 -1.88 7.84 16.31
CA ASP A 22 -1.07 8.83 15.59
C ASP A 22 -0.77 8.42 14.14
N LYS A 23 -0.83 7.11 13.84
CA LYS A 23 -0.62 6.56 12.49
C LYS A 23 -1.86 6.61 11.62
N ILE A 24 -2.99 7.12 12.10
CA ILE A 24 -4.14 7.41 11.25
C ILE A 24 -3.71 8.45 10.19
N PRO A 25 -3.99 8.22 8.90
CA PRO A 25 -4.90 7.21 8.35
C PRO A 25 -4.24 5.98 7.70
N TRP A 26 -2.95 5.74 7.91
CA TRP A 26 -2.26 4.56 7.34
C TRP A 26 -2.63 3.24 8.02
N VAL A 27 -3.05 3.29 9.28
CA VAL A 27 -3.44 2.08 10.03
C VAL A 27 -4.93 1.84 9.86
N ALA A 28 -5.31 0.64 9.45
CA ALA A 28 -6.70 0.25 9.29
C ALA A 28 -7.47 0.29 10.63
N PRO A 29 -8.77 0.60 10.62
CA PRO A 29 -9.56 0.74 11.85
C PRO A 29 -9.56 -0.53 12.71
N GLU A 30 -9.58 -1.72 12.10
CA GLU A 30 -9.58 -3.00 12.83
C GLU A 30 -8.27 -3.25 13.61
N VAL A 31 -7.15 -2.66 13.18
CA VAL A 31 -5.85 -2.77 13.86
C VAL A 31 -5.83 -1.94 15.14
N LEU A 32 -6.68 -0.92 15.26
CA LEU A 32 -6.83 -0.17 16.52
C LEU A 32 -7.56 -0.98 17.58
N GLU A 33 -8.48 -1.87 17.16
CA GLU A 33 -9.22 -2.74 18.07
C GLU A 33 -8.40 -3.96 18.47
N VAL A 34 -7.74 -4.59 17.48
CA VAL A 34 -6.93 -5.81 17.69
C VAL A 34 -5.57 -5.67 17.00
N PRO A 35 -4.58 -5.01 17.65
CA PRO A 35 -3.26 -4.77 17.06
C PRO A 35 -2.50 -6.05 16.67
N ASP A 36 -2.77 -7.16 17.34
CA ASP A 36 -2.12 -8.46 17.10
C ASP A 36 -2.70 -9.21 15.89
N ASN A 37 -3.82 -8.75 15.33
CA ASN A 37 -4.52 -9.39 14.21
C ASN A 37 -4.28 -8.65 12.89
N LEU A 38 -3.02 -8.67 12.44
CA LEU A 38 -2.64 -8.13 11.13
C LEU A 38 -3.08 -9.10 10.03
N THR A 39 -3.81 -8.58 9.05
CA THR A 39 -4.37 -9.37 7.94
C THR A 39 -4.03 -8.71 6.61
N LEU A 40 -4.10 -9.46 5.51
CA LEU A 40 -3.91 -8.87 4.17
C LEU A 40 -4.88 -7.70 3.90
N GLU A 41 -6.03 -7.67 4.58
CA GLU A 41 -6.99 -6.58 4.43
C GLU A 41 -6.46 -5.25 4.99
N CYS A 42 -5.71 -5.26 6.10
CA CYS A 42 -5.14 -4.02 6.64
C CYS A 42 -4.06 -3.43 5.71
N ASP A 43 -3.33 -4.29 4.99
CA ASP A 43 -2.34 -3.84 4.01
C ASP A 43 -2.99 -3.10 2.84
N LYS A 44 -4.19 -3.53 2.40
CA LYS A 44 -4.95 -2.84 1.35
C LYS A 44 -5.39 -1.44 1.78
N TRP A 45 -5.74 -1.27 3.05
CA TRP A 45 -6.06 0.04 3.61
C TRP A 45 -4.82 0.94 3.60
N SER A 46 -3.70 0.45 4.12
CA SER A 46 -2.43 1.18 4.12
C SER A 46 -1.97 1.54 2.71
N PHE A 47 -2.22 0.65 1.74
CA PHE A 47 -1.99 0.91 0.31
C PHE A 47 -2.85 2.08 -0.18
N GLY A 48 -4.16 2.11 0.10
CA GLY A 48 -5.05 3.22 -0.26
C GLY A 48 -4.56 4.56 0.30
N ALA A 49 -4.19 4.61 1.58
CA ALA A 49 -3.62 5.81 2.20
C ALA A 49 -2.30 6.27 1.55
N THR A 50 -1.45 5.30 1.15
CA THR A 50 -0.17 5.59 0.48
C THR A 50 -0.40 6.12 -0.93
N VAL A 51 -1.31 5.52 -1.70
CA VAL A 51 -1.70 6.02 -3.02
C VAL A 51 -2.25 7.44 -2.91
N TRP A 52 -3.08 7.72 -1.91
CA TRP A 52 -3.55 9.08 -1.65
C TRP A 52 -2.39 10.06 -1.44
N GLU A 53 -1.41 9.72 -0.59
CA GLU A 53 -0.25 10.58 -0.34
C GLU A 53 0.56 10.85 -1.63
N ILE A 54 0.84 9.82 -2.42
CA ILE A 54 1.62 9.93 -3.66
C ILE A 54 0.97 10.92 -4.63
N PHE A 55 -0.35 10.80 -4.83
CA PHE A 55 -1.07 11.64 -5.80
C PHE A 55 -1.47 13.01 -5.27
N ASN A 56 -1.33 13.25 -3.96
CA ASN A 56 -1.46 14.57 -3.33
C ASN A 56 -0.08 15.18 -3.03
N ASN A 57 0.88 15.07 -3.95
CA ASN A 57 2.21 15.68 -3.86
C ASN A 57 3.03 15.31 -2.61
N GLY A 58 2.81 14.12 -2.04
CA GLY A 58 3.47 13.71 -0.80
C GLY A 58 2.92 14.42 0.44
N HIS A 59 1.75 15.06 0.34
CA HIS A 59 1.06 15.57 1.52
C HIS A 59 0.58 14.41 2.38
N THR A 60 1.01 14.43 3.63
CA THR A 60 0.57 13.51 4.68
C THR A 60 -0.91 13.80 5.02
N PRO A 61 -1.86 12.89 4.73
CA PRO A 61 -3.26 13.08 5.10
C PRO A 61 -3.41 13.31 6.60
N LEU A 62 -4.31 14.23 6.98
CA LEU A 62 -4.67 14.53 8.37
C LEU A 62 -3.48 14.95 9.27
N ARG A 63 -2.34 15.36 8.71
CA ARG A 63 -1.12 15.72 9.48
C ARG A 63 -1.33 16.82 10.51
N SER A 64 -2.23 17.76 10.23
CA SER A 64 -2.54 18.89 11.11
C SER A 64 -3.58 18.55 12.19
N TRP A 65 -4.09 17.32 12.21
CA TRP A 65 -5.13 16.90 13.14
C TRP A 65 -4.50 16.32 14.40
N ASP A 66 -5.07 16.67 15.55
CA ASP A 66 -4.76 16.08 16.84
C ASP A 66 -5.35 14.67 16.94
N LEU A 67 -4.86 13.90 17.92
CA LEU A 67 -5.26 12.50 18.12
C LEU A 67 -6.78 12.35 18.29
N GLU A 68 -7.44 13.32 18.91
CA GLU A 68 -8.88 13.27 19.13
C GLU A 68 -9.67 13.47 17.83
N ARG A 69 -9.26 14.40 16.97
CA ARG A 69 -9.85 14.52 15.63
C ARG A 69 -9.58 13.28 14.76
N LYS A 70 -8.38 12.69 14.86
CA LYS A 70 -8.07 11.43 14.16
C LYS A 70 -8.95 10.28 14.66
N ARG A 71 -9.26 10.21 15.96
CA ARG A 71 -10.22 9.25 16.51
C ARG A 71 -11.62 9.49 15.95
N GLN A 72 -12.10 10.73 16.01
CA GLN A 72 -13.41 11.13 15.49
C GLN A 72 -13.56 10.86 13.99
N PHE A 73 -12.47 10.93 13.22
CA PHE A 73 -12.46 10.57 11.80
C PHE A 73 -12.97 9.14 11.59
N TYR A 74 -12.49 8.18 12.38
CA TYR A 74 -12.92 6.77 12.31
C TYR A 74 -14.27 6.54 12.98
N GLU A 75 -14.56 7.17 14.11
CA GLU A 75 -15.87 7.05 14.77
C GLU A 75 -17.03 7.52 13.87
N ASN A 76 -16.77 8.52 13.02
CA ASN A 76 -17.74 9.05 12.06
C ASN A 76 -17.66 8.39 10.67
N PHE A 77 -16.88 7.31 10.51
CA PHE A 77 -16.70 6.59 9.24
C PHE A 77 -16.31 7.52 8.07
N GLN A 78 -15.48 8.53 8.33
CA GLN A 78 -15.07 9.49 7.32
C GLN A 78 -14.04 8.90 6.36
N GLN A 79 -14.06 9.36 5.11
CA GLN A 79 -13.09 9.00 4.08
C GLN A 79 -12.08 10.14 3.88
N LEU A 80 -10.94 9.82 3.28
CA LEU A 80 -9.96 10.85 2.91
C LEU A 80 -10.59 11.85 1.94
N PRO A 81 -10.16 13.13 1.95
CA PRO A 81 -10.63 14.11 0.98
C PRO A 81 -10.40 13.59 -0.45
N PRO A 82 -11.38 13.76 -1.36
CA PRO A 82 -11.24 13.25 -2.72
C PRO A 82 -10.03 13.88 -3.41
N SER A 83 -9.26 13.07 -4.14
CA SER A 83 -8.15 13.57 -4.94
C SER A 83 -8.67 14.30 -6.19
N GLN A 84 -7.84 15.13 -6.82
CA GLN A 84 -8.17 15.77 -8.10
C GLN A 84 -8.39 14.74 -9.25
N TRP A 85 -7.92 13.51 -9.07
CA TRP A 85 -8.09 12.39 -9.99
C TRP A 85 -9.27 11.53 -9.49
N THR A 86 -10.47 11.77 -10.03
CA THR A 86 -11.71 11.15 -9.54
C THR A 86 -11.66 9.62 -9.59
N GLU A 87 -11.15 9.05 -10.69
CA GLU A 87 -11.07 7.60 -10.89
C GLU A 87 -10.09 6.95 -9.90
N LEU A 88 -9.05 7.69 -9.50
CA LEU A 88 -8.14 7.25 -8.45
C LEU A 88 -8.77 7.41 -7.06
N ALA A 89 -9.55 8.47 -6.84
CA ALA A 89 -10.26 8.68 -5.58
C ALA A 89 -11.24 7.53 -5.30
N ASP A 90 -11.91 6.99 -6.33
CA ASP A 90 -12.77 5.82 -6.21
C ASP A 90 -11.98 4.55 -5.84
N LEU A 91 -10.81 4.33 -6.45
CA LEU A 91 -9.94 3.20 -6.11
C LEU A 91 -9.42 3.30 -4.67
N ILE A 92 -8.98 4.50 -4.25
CA ILE A 92 -8.53 4.76 -2.88
C ILE A 92 -9.66 4.48 -1.89
N SER A 93 -10.87 4.99 -2.17
CA SER A 93 -12.04 4.81 -1.29
C SER A 93 -12.42 3.34 -1.15
N GLN A 94 -12.39 2.56 -2.24
CA GLN A 94 -12.59 1.10 -2.19
C GLN A 94 -11.54 0.38 -1.33
N CYS A 95 -10.27 0.80 -1.43
CA CYS A 95 -9.19 0.23 -0.61
C CYS A 95 -9.33 0.61 0.87
N MET A 96 -9.88 1.80 1.15
CA MET A 96 -10.11 2.35 2.48
C MET A 96 -11.55 2.15 2.96
N GLU A 97 -12.19 1.04 2.58
CA GLU A 97 -13.49 0.66 3.12
C GLU A 97 -13.34 0.17 4.57
N TYR A 98 -14.23 0.64 5.46
CA TYR A 98 -14.14 0.33 6.89
C TYR A 98 -14.36 -1.15 7.15
N GLN A 99 -15.26 -1.76 6.39
CA GLN A 99 -15.45 -3.19 6.41
C GLN A 99 -14.38 -3.87 5.54
N ALA A 100 -13.44 -4.56 6.18
CA ALA A 100 -12.35 -5.30 5.54
C ALA A 100 -12.81 -6.21 4.38
N ALA A 101 -13.95 -6.90 4.53
CA ALA A 101 -14.47 -7.81 3.50
C ALA A 101 -14.90 -7.14 2.19
N PHE A 102 -15.13 -5.81 2.18
CA PHE A 102 -15.48 -5.07 0.97
C PHE A 102 -14.27 -4.49 0.24
N ARG A 103 -13.07 -4.59 0.84
CA ARG A 103 -11.84 -4.13 0.19
C ARG A 103 -11.53 -5.02 -1.02
N PRO A 104 -11.14 -4.44 -2.17
CA PRO A 104 -10.85 -5.20 -3.38
C PRO A 104 -9.66 -6.14 -3.19
N SER A 105 -9.60 -7.22 -3.96
CA SER A 105 -8.39 -8.07 -3.97
C SER A 105 -7.21 -7.33 -4.61
N CYS A 106 -5.97 -7.70 -4.25
CA CYS A 106 -4.77 -7.10 -4.84
C CYS A 106 -4.77 -7.17 -6.37
N ARG A 107 -5.26 -8.30 -6.93
CA ARG A 107 -5.44 -8.46 -8.39
C ARG A 107 -6.42 -7.44 -8.98
N SER A 108 -7.52 -7.16 -8.28
CA SER A 108 -8.48 -6.14 -8.72
C SER A 108 -7.87 -4.73 -8.67
N ILE A 109 -7.14 -4.41 -7.60
CA ILE A 109 -6.43 -3.14 -7.42
C ILE A 109 -5.45 -2.91 -8.57
N ILE A 110 -4.57 -3.88 -8.84
CA ILE A 110 -3.57 -3.80 -9.93
C ILE A 110 -4.27 -3.60 -11.28
N ARG A 111 -5.35 -4.35 -11.55
CA ARG A 111 -6.10 -4.23 -12.80
C ARG A 111 -6.71 -2.84 -12.97
N GLN A 112 -7.32 -2.29 -11.92
CA GLN A 112 -7.89 -0.95 -11.94
C GLN A 112 -6.79 0.09 -12.16
N LEU A 113 -5.70 0.02 -11.39
CA LEU A 113 -4.55 0.92 -11.53
C LEU A 113 -3.97 0.89 -12.96
N ASN A 114 -3.75 -0.30 -13.53
CA ASN A 114 -3.27 -0.45 -14.91
C ASN A 114 -4.24 0.15 -15.93
N SER A 115 -5.55 -0.01 -15.73
CA SER A 115 -6.55 0.60 -16.60
C SER A 115 -6.47 2.13 -16.58
N LEU A 116 -6.19 2.74 -15.42
CA LEU A 116 -6.03 4.19 -15.28
C LEU A 116 -4.75 4.68 -15.96
N ILE A 117 -3.65 3.95 -15.83
CA ILE A 117 -2.35 4.32 -16.41
C ILE A 117 -2.35 4.13 -17.94
N THR A 118 -3.00 3.09 -18.44
CA THR A 118 -2.97 2.72 -19.88
C THR A 118 -3.86 3.62 -20.73
N SER A 119 -4.75 4.42 -20.12
CA SER A 119 -5.68 5.28 -20.86
C SER A 119 -4.99 6.35 -21.73
N ASP A 120 -3.71 6.69 -21.48
CA ASP A 120 -2.92 7.64 -22.29
C ASP A 120 -1.44 7.26 -22.51
N TYR A 121 -1.00 6.04 -22.15
CA TYR A 121 0.42 5.67 -22.24
C TYR A 121 0.76 5.06 -23.62
N VAL A 122 1.33 5.87 -24.52
CA VAL A 122 2.15 5.35 -25.62
C VAL A 122 3.35 4.66 -24.98
N ILE A 123 3.41 3.32 -25.08
CA ILE A 123 4.54 2.53 -24.63
C ILE A 123 5.81 3.05 -25.32
N LEU A 124 6.68 3.75 -24.59
CA LEU A 124 8.04 3.99 -25.04
C LEU A 124 8.76 2.65 -25.03
N HIS A 125 8.79 1.98 -26.18
CA HIS A 125 9.65 0.83 -26.39
C HIS A 125 11.09 1.27 -26.20
N ALA A 126 11.80 0.68 -25.23
CA ALA A 126 13.25 0.74 -25.21
C ALA A 126 13.74 0.00 -26.46
N THR A 127 14.21 0.74 -27.45
CA THR A 127 14.97 0.15 -28.57
C THR A 127 16.22 -0.49 -27.96
N GLU A 128 16.27 -1.81 -27.93
CA GLU A 128 17.45 -2.55 -27.47
C GLU A 128 18.70 -2.11 -28.26
N PRO A 129 19.82 -1.80 -27.61
CA PRO A 129 21.11 -2.05 -28.22
C PRO A 129 21.48 -3.51 -27.97
N VAL A 130 21.26 -4.35 -28.98
CA VAL A 130 21.96 -5.62 -29.12
C VAL A 130 23.47 -5.34 -29.07
N THR A 131 24.17 -5.81 -28.06
CA THR A 131 25.48 -6.44 -28.23
C THR A 131 25.84 -7.27 -27.00
N GLN A 132 26.01 -8.56 -27.25
CA GLN A 132 26.38 -9.59 -26.29
C GLN A 132 27.78 -9.31 -25.72
N SER A 133 27.86 -9.01 -24.42
CA SER A 133 29.12 -9.10 -23.68
C SER A 133 29.19 -10.47 -22.98
N PRO A 134 30.28 -11.26 -23.10
CA PRO A 134 30.35 -12.63 -22.56
C PRO A 134 30.44 -12.70 -21.03
N VAL A 135 30.51 -11.56 -20.34
CA VAL A 135 30.91 -11.46 -18.93
C VAL A 135 29.85 -12.02 -17.97
N TRP A 136 28.56 -11.92 -18.31
CA TRP A 136 27.47 -12.30 -17.40
C TRP A 136 27.24 -13.81 -17.28
N ARG A 137 27.83 -14.63 -18.17
CA ARG A 137 27.64 -16.09 -18.13
C ARG A 137 28.47 -16.79 -17.04
N ALA A 138 29.41 -16.08 -16.42
CA ALA A 138 30.35 -16.64 -15.45
C ALA A 138 29.89 -16.52 -13.98
N LEU A 139 28.77 -15.85 -13.69
CA LEU A 139 28.35 -15.53 -12.31
C LEU A 139 27.01 -16.12 -11.88
N SER A 140 26.50 -17.16 -12.54
CA SER A 140 25.26 -17.82 -12.11
C SER A 140 25.57 -19.14 -11.38
N PRO A 141 25.41 -19.24 -10.05
CA PRO A 141 25.19 -20.51 -9.39
C PRO A 141 23.76 -20.99 -9.68
N THR A 142 23.68 -22.26 -10.06
CA THR A 142 22.54 -23.19 -10.14
C THR A 142 21.22 -22.77 -9.45
N GLN A 143 20.13 -22.80 -10.22
CA GLN A 143 18.74 -22.87 -9.71
C GLN A 143 18.55 -24.05 -8.76
N PRO A 144 17.63 -23.91 -7.79
CA PRO A 144 16.60 -24.93 -7.73
C PRO A 144 15.17 -24.37 -7.59
N ASP A 145 14.30 -25.07 -8.32
CA ASP A 145 12.91 -25.42 -8.07
C ASP A 145 11.78 -24.40 -8.23
N GLN A 146 10.88 -24.75 -9.16
CA GLN A 146 9.74 -23.99 -9.64
C GLN A 146 8.44 -24.52 -9.03
N THR A 147 8.18 -24.35 -7.74
CA THR A 147 6.83 -24.63 -7.20
C THR A 147 6.51 -23.88 -5.90
N LEU A 148 6.64 -22.54 -5.80
CA LEU A 148 6.13 -21.80 -4.62
C LEU A 148 6.17 -20.26 -4.68
N PHE A 149 5.79 -19.58 -5.78
CA PHE A 149 5.75 -18.11 -5.75
C PHE A 149 4.66 -17.54 -6.64
N GLU A 150 3.41 -17.55 -6.17
CA GLU A 150 2.33 -16.73 -6.74
C GLU A 150 1.55 -15.94 -5.67
N GLU A 151 2.08 -15.84 -4.45
CA GLU A 151 1.48 -15.08 -3.33
C GLU A 151 2.36 -13.89 -2.86
N ASP A 152 3.63 -13.78 -3.27
CA ASP A 152 4.57 -12.76 -2.77
C ASP A 152 4.80 -11.56 -3.72
N ILE A 153 4.00 -11.41 -4.77
CA ILE A 153 4.19 -10.31 -5.73
C ILE A 153 3.90 -8.93 -5.11
N CYS A 154 3.18 -8.87 -3.98
CA CYS A 154 2.89 -7.60 -3.31
C CYS A 154 4.09 -7.02 -2.54
N VAL A 155 5.08 -7.84 -2.15
CA VAL A 155 6.22 -7.39 -1.31
C VAL A 155 7.47 -6.96 -2.08
N THR A 156 7.59 -7.25 -3.38
CA THR A 156 8.88 -7.11 -4.10
C THR A 156 8.94 -6.03 -5.19
N SER A 157 7.86 -5.30 -5.48
CA SER A 157 7.87 -4.30 -6.59
C SER A 157 7.94 -2.82 -6.15
N LEU A 158 8.39 -2.52 -4.93
CA LEU A 158 8.61 -1.13 -4.46
C LEU A 158 10.03 -0.92 -3.89
N LEU A 159 11.05 -1.44 -4.59
CA LEU A 159 12.46 -1.04 -4.42
C LEU A 159 12.82 0.10 -5.37
#